data_AF-A0A947F4A2-F1
#
_entry.id   AF-A0A947F4A2-F1
#
_cell.length_a   1.000
_cell.length_b   1.000
_cell.length_c   1.000
_cell.angle_alpha   90.00
_cell.angle_beta   90.00
_cell.angle_gamma   90.00
#
_symmetry.space_group_name_H-M   'P 1'
#
loop_
_entity.id
_entity.type
_entity.pdbx_description
1 polymer ?
#
loop_
_entity_poly.entity_id
_entity_poly.type
_entity_poly.pdbx_seq_one_letter_code
_entity_poly.pdbx_strand_id
1 'polypeptide(L)'
;MKKFFKVVVILLVITILCAVGVTTYQYNTYAPTAVTQEAFSKNLVYFQNSYDECRDKFILSAEKITKKFKNVKSSKLRVESKKDSDLTINYCYVPAQKTFKRLIILSSAVHGVEGYVGSAVQQMFMEELIGKVNLTNMGVLLLHGVNPYGFKYNRRVTENNVDLNRNCSTDNGLYRNVNTGYSDLYGMLNPKGKVSLTSVGNMFFHINAIRKIIQHSMKTLRQAILQGQYQYQEGLYFGGNTLEPSIKAITPVLKQVAKNYQIVFNIDLHTGYGARGTLHLFPNPVKDKKIKQDLKNIFSGNHIDWGDGKDFYTVTGDFTAYIGQN
;
A
#
# COMPACT_ATOMS: atom_id res chain seq x y z
N MET A 1 -12.79 -54.59 11.72
CA MET A 1 -12.80 -53.18 12.16
C MET A 1 -11.49 -52.69 12.78
N LYS A 2 -10.93 -53.30 13.83
CA LYS A 2 -9.71 -52.79 14.51
C LYS A 2 -8.45 -52.67 13.63
N LYS A 3 -8.21 -53.60 12.69
CA LYS A 3 -7.06 -53.53 11.75
C LYS A 3 -7.20 -52.42 10.72
N PHE A 4 -8.39 -52.26 10.13
CA PHE A 4 -8.69 -51.19 9.19
C PHE A 4 -8.49 -49.80 9.82
N PHE A 5 -9.00 -49.61 11.04
CA PHE A 5 -8.81 -48.36 11.78
C PHE A 5 -7.34 -48.04 12.05
N LYS A 6 -6.53 -49.04 12.43
CA LYS A 6 -5.08 -48.87 12.61
C LYS A 6 -4.38 -48.44 11.32
N VAL A 7 -4.73 -49.06 10.19
CA VAL A 7 -4.16 -48.71 8.87
C VAL A 7 -4.50 -47.27 8.51
N VAL A 8 -5.76 -46.85 8.70
CA VAL A 8 -6.19 -45.48 8.43
C VAL A 8 -5.44 -44.47 9.30
N VAL A 9 -5.27 -44.74 10.59
CA VAL A 9 -4.52 -43.86 11.51
C VAL A 9 -3.05 -43.76 11.10
N ILE A 10 -2.40 -44.88 10.76
CA ILE A 10 -1.00 -44.88 10.32
C ILE A 10 -0.84 -44.06 9.03
N LEU A 11 -1.73 -44.25 8.05
CA LEU A 11 -1.70 -43.48 6.81
C LEU A 11 -1.88 -41.99 7.07
N LEU A 12 -2.82 -41.60 7.95
CA LEU A 12 -3.03 -40.21 8.34
C LEU A 12 -1.77 -39.59 8.95
N VAL A 13 -1.12 -40.30 9.88
CA VAL A 13 0.11 -39.83 10.53
C VAL A 13 1.24 -39.66 9.52
N ILE A 14 1.42 -40.62 8.60
CA ILE A 14 2.43 -40.52 7.54
C ILE A 14 2.14 -39.32 6.63
N THR A 15 0.89 -39.12 6.22
CA THR A 15 0.50 -37.96 5.40
C THR A 15 0.80 -36.64 6.11
N ILE A 16 0.50 -36.53 7.41
CA ILE A 16 0.80 -35.34 8.22
C ILE A 16 2.31 -35.11 8.29
N LEU A 17 3.10 -36.15 8.59
CA LEU A 17 4.56 -36.04 8.68
C LEU A 17 5.18 -35.65 7.34
N CYS A 18 4.71 -36.23 6.22
CA CYS A 18 5.14 -35.85 4.88
C CYS A 18 4.78 -34.39 4.57
N ALA A 19 3.57 -33.94 4.89
CA ALA A 19 3.16 -32.56 4.70
C ALA A 19 4.00 -31.58 5.52
N VAL A 20 4.27 -31.89 6.79
CA VAL A 20 5.18 -31.10 7.65
C VAL A 20 6.60 -31.10 7.08
N GLY A 21 7.12 -32.24 6.63
CA GLY A 21 8.44 -32.35 6.01
C GLY A 21 8.58 -31.51 4.75
N VAL A 22 7.62 -31.62 3.83
CA VAL A 22 7.59 -30.84 2.57
C VAL A 22 7.50 -29.35 2.85
N THR A 23 6.60 -28.94 3.75
CA THR A 23 6.43 -27.51 4.08
C THR A 23 7.65 -26.94 4.79
N THR A 24 8.28 -27.70 5.69
CA THR A 24 9.54 -27.34 6.34
C THR A 24 10.67 -27.21 5.32
N TYR A 25 10.77 -28.14 4.38
CA TYR A 25 11.75 -28.06 3.29
C TYR A 25 11.51 -26.83 2.41
N GLN A 26 10.28 -26.61 1.94
CA GLN A 26 9.92 -25.44 1.13
C GLN A 26 10.21 -24.13 1.84
N TYR A 27 9.90 -24.03 3.14
CA TYR A 27 10.18 -22.83 3.92
C TYR A 27 11.70 -22.57 4.04
N ASN A 28 12.49 -23.61 4.33
CA ASN A 28 13.94 -23.47 4.50
C ASN A 28 14.72 -23.31 3.18
N THR A 29 14.12 -23.71 2.06
CA THR A 29 14.74 -23.62 0.72
C THR A 29 14.10 -22.55 -0.15
N TYR A 30 13.17 -21.76 0.39
CA TYR A 30 12.50 -20.72 -0.36
C TYR A 30 13.51 -19.70 -0.88
N ALA A 31 13.63 -19.64 -2.21
CA ALA A 31 14.34 -18.59 -2.91
C ALA A 31 13.31 -17.86 -3.79
N PRO A 32 13.17 -16.53 -3.67
CA PRO A 32 12.26 -15.79 -4.54
C PRO A 32 12.77 -15.85 -5.97
N THR A 33 11.86 -15.99 -6.94
CA THR A 33 12.20 -15.96 -8.37
C THR A 33 13.02 -14.72 -8.68
N ALA A 34 14.21 -14.91 -9.25
CA ALA A 34 15.09 -13.82 -9.64
C ALA A 34 14.39 -12.91 -10.67
N VAL A 35 14.57 -11.60 -10.53
CA VAL A 35 14.18 -10.67 -11.60
C VAL A 35 15.27 -10.73 -12.65
N THR A 36 14.91 -11.22 -13.83
CA THR A 36 15.82 -11.31 -14.98
C THR A 36 15.79 -10.07 -15.86
N GLN A 37 14.90 -9.12 -15.58
CA GLN A 37 14.82 -7.84 -16.28
C GLN A 37 16.05 -7.01 -15.92
N GLU A 38 16.81 -6.58 -16.94
CA GLU A 38 17.90 -5.65 -16.75
C GLU A 38 17.38 -4.30 -16.25
N ALA A 39 18.05 -3.76 -15.25
CA ALA A 39 17.77 -2.41 -14.80
C ALA A 39 18.15 -1.42 -15.90
N PHE A 40 17.28 -0.47 -16.21
CA PHE A 40 17.62 0.65 -17.07
C PHE A 40 18.59 1.57 -16.32
N SER A 41 19.90 1.48 -16.58
CA SER A 41 20.95 2.17 -15.82
C SER A 41 20.72 3.67 -15.67
N LYS A 42 20.15 4.31 -16.70
CA LYS A 42 19.80 5.74 -16.67
C LYS A 42 18.78 6.12 -15.57
N ASN A 43 17.91 5.20 -15.18
CA ASN A 43 16.86 5.44 -14.19
C ASN A 43 17.37 5.25 -12.75
N LEU A 44 18.53 4.61 -12.57
CA LEU A 44 19.11 4.36 -11.25
C LEU A 44 19.43 5.66 -10.50
N VAL A 45 19.65 6.76 -11.22
CA VAL A 45 19.91 8.11 -10.66
C VAL A 45 18.78 8.61 -9.76
N TYR A 46 17.54 8.14 -9.94
CA TYR A 46 16.39 8.57 -9.16
C TYR A 46 16.24 7.81 -7.82
N PHE A 47 16.92 6.68 -7.66
CA PHE A 47 16.84 5.88 -6.44
C PHE A 47 17.82 6.39 -5.40
N GLN A 48 17.34 6.51 -4.17
CA GLN A 48 18.15 6.86 -2.99
C GLN A 48 18.06 5.76 -1.95
N ASN A 49 18.96 5.75 -0.97
CA ASN A 49 19.11 4.64 -0.03
C ASN A 49 18.46 4.91 1.34
N SER A 50 18.04 6.15 1.60
CA SER A 50 17.36 6.51 2.85
C SER A 50 16.17 7.43 2.63
N TYR A 51 15.27 7.46 3.62
CA TYR A 51 14.17 8.43 3.69
C TYR A 51 14.69 9.87 3.59
N ASP A 52 15.77 10.21 4.30
CA ASP A 52 16.31 11.57 4.35
C ASP A 52 16.85 11.99 2.98
N GLU A 53 17.60 11.12 2.28
CA GLU A 53 18.06 11.38 0.90
C GLU A 53 16.89 11.51 -0.08
N CYS A 54 15.88 10.64 0.01
CA CYS A 54 14.66 10.72 -0.79
C CYS A 54 13.92 12.05 -0.58
N ARG A 55 13.77 12.47 0.68
CA ARG A 55 13.15 13.73 1.09
C ARG A 55 13.92 14.92 0.54
N ASP A 56 15.23 14.95 0.74
CA ASP A 56 16.07 16.08 0.36
C ASP A 56 16.13 16.22 -1.16
N LYS A 57 16.17 15.10 -1.91
CA LYS A 57 16.03 15.14 -3.37
C LYS A 57 14.67 15.63 -3.84
N PHE A 58 13.58 15.23 -3.19
CA PHE A 58 12.26 15.75 -3.54
C PHE A 58 12.19 17.27 -3.34
N ILE A 59 12.71 17.78 -2.21
CA ILE A 59 12.75 19.22 -1.90
C ILE A 59 13.55 19.98 -2.96
N LEU A 60 14.76 19.52 -3.28
CA LEU A 60 15.62 20.14 -4.31
C LEU A 60 14.93 20.15 -5.68
N SER A 61 14.24 19.07 -6.06
CA SER A 61 13.46 19.02 -7.30
C SER A 61 12.27 20.00 -7.26
N ALA A 62 11.60 20.15 -6.12
CA ALA A 62 10.49 21.10 -5.96
C ALA A 62 10.98 22.55 -6.10
N GLU A 63 12.14 22.90 -5.53
CA GLU A 63 12.78 24.21 -5.69
C GLU A 63 13.16 24.53 -7.13
N LYS A 64 13.52 23.53 -7.94
CA LYS A 64 13.72 23.73 -9.38
C LYS A 64 12.40 24.04 -10.09
N ILE A 65 11.32 23.37 -9.70
CA ILE A 65 9.98 23.58 -10.27
C ILE A 65 9.43 24.97 -9.93
N THR A 66 9.64 25.48 -8.72
CA THR A 66 9.19 26.83 -8.32
C THR A 66 9.82 27.93 -9.17
N LYS A 67 11.03 27.69 -9.69
CA LYS A 67 11.71 28.61 -10.63
C LYS A 67 11.16 28.52 -12.06
N LYS A 68 10.51 27.41 -12.44
CA LYS A 68 10.01 27.14 -13.79
C LYS A 68 8.56 27.58 -14.01
N PHE A 69 7.71 27.51 -12.98
CA PHE A 69 6.28 27.77 -13.10
C PHE A 69 5.80 28.81 -12.09
N LYS A 70 4.75 29.56 -12.43
CA LYS A 70 4.18 30.58 -11.56
C LYS A 70 3.30 29.95 -10.48
N ASN A 71 3.29 30.57 -9.30
CA ASN A 71 2.42 30.24 -8.17
C ASN A 71 2.55 28.81 -7.63
N VAL A 72 3.70 28.16 -7.87
CA VAL A 72 4.01 26.85 -7.29
C VAL A 72 4.06 26.98 -5.77
N LYS A 73 3.42 26.04 -5.08
CA LYS A 73 3.50 25.92 -3.62
C LYS A 73 4.21 24.63 -3.28
N SER A 74 5.34 24.71 -2.58
CA SER A 74 6.00 23.56 -1.98
C SER A 74 6.26 23.82 -0.51
N SER A 75 6.07 22.81 0.32
CA SER A 75 6.32 22.92 1.75
C SER A 75 6.49 21.55 2.41
N LYS A 76 6.95 21.57 3.66
CA LYS A 76 7.08 20.40 4.52
C LYS A 76 5.92 20.42 5.53
N LEU A 77 5.21 19.32 5.63
CA LEU A 77 4.17 19.11 6.63
C LEU A 77 4.78 18.24 7.73
N ARG A 78 4.95 18.81 8.93
CA ARG A 78 5.44 18.05 10.07
C ARG A 78 4.40 17.00 10.47
N VAL A 79 4.87 15.76 10.65
CA VAL A 79 4.06 14.67 11.21
C VAL A 79 4.43 14.53 12.67
N GLU A 80 3.44 14.66 13.54
CA GLU A 80 3.63 14.42 14.97
C GLU A 80 4.03 12.97 15.19
N SER A 81 5.09 12.77 15.98
CA SER A 81 5.57 11.43 16.36
C SER A 81 6.12 11.44 17.77
N LYS A 82 5.92 10.33 18.48
CA LYS A 82 6.49 10.11 19.83
C LYS A 82 7.88 9.49 19.77
N LYS A 83 8.27 8.90 18.63
CA LYS A 83 9.53 8.17 18.46
C LYS A 83 10.55 8.93 17.62
N ASP A 84 10.14 9.93 16.85
CA ASP A 84 11.00 10.69 15.95
C ASP A 84 10.56 12.16 15.89
N SER A 85 11.51 13.08 15.75
CA SER A 85 11.27 14.52 15.78
C SER A 85 11.30 15.20 14.41
N ASP A 86 11.77 14.51 13.36
CA ASP A 86 12.03 15.10 12.04
C ASP A 86 11.28 14.38 10.91
N LEU A 87 10.07 13.90 11.21
CA LEU A 87 9.21 13.28 10.22
C LEU A 87 8.38 14.33 9.48
N THR A 88 8.50 14.32 8.15
CA THR A 88 7.78 15.25 7.28
C THR A 88 7.17 14.55 6.07
N ILE A 89 5.96 14.99 5.70
CA ILE A 89 5.40 14.76 4.37
C ILE A 89 5.70 16.00 3.56
N ASN A 90 6.27 15.83 2.37
CA ASN A 90 6.65 16.97 1.53
C ASN A 90 5.69 17.04 0.36
N TYR A 91 5.24 18.24 -0.01
CA TYR A 91 4.39 18.40 -1.16
C TYR A 91 4.92 19.45 -2.13
N CYS A 92 4.59 19.26 -3.41
CA CYS A 92 4.80 20.23 -4.46
C CYS A 92 3.52 20.33 -5.28
N TYR A 93 2.88 21.50 -5.24
CA TYR A 93 1.68 21.82 -5.99
C TYR A 93 2.01 22.82 -7.10
N VAL A 94 1.87 22.37 -8.34
CA VAL A 94 1.94 23.21 -9.54
C VAL A 94 0.50 23.49 -9.99
N PRO A 95 0.00 24.73 -9.84
CA PRO A 95 -1.36 25.06 -10.23
C PRO A 95 -1.53 25.07 -11.75
N ALA A 96 -2.78 24.93 -12.19
CA ALA A 96 -3.13 25.24 -13.57
C ALA A 96 -2.91 26.74 -13.81
N GLN A 97 -2.39 27.10 -14.98
CA GLN A 97 -1.92 28.43 -15.29
C GLN A 97 -2.98 29.32 -15.95
N LYS A 98 -4.10 28.74 -16.43
CA LYS A 98 -5.24 29.51 -16.97
C LYS A 98 -6.58 29.10 -16.37
N THR A 99 -6.92 27.81 -16.39
CA THR A 99 -8.25 27.33 -15.93
C THR A 99 -8.12 26.12 -15.02
N PHE A 100 -8.79 26.09 -13.88
CA PHE A 100 -8.65 25.01 -12.90
C PHE A 100 -9.61 23.87 -13.22
N LYS A 101 -9.37 23.14 -14.33
CA LYS A 101 -10.28 22.07 -14.78
C LYS A 101 -9.92 20.71 -14.19
N ARG A 102 -8.65 20.32 -14.30
CA ARG A 102 -8.17 18.97 -13.97
C ARG A 102 -7.04 19.02 -12.96
N LEU A 103 -7.00 18.09 -12.03
CA LEU A 103 -5.92 17.92 -11.08
C LEU A 103 -5.41 16.48 -11.14
N ILE A 104 -4.10 16.30 -11.27
CA ILE A 104 -3.45 15.03 -10.98
C ILE A 104 -2.88 15.10 -9.57
N ILE A 105 -3.19 14.11 -8.74
CA ILE A 105 -2.55 13.92 -7.44
C ILE A 105 -1.70 12.65 -7.53
N LEU A 106 -0.41 12.75 -7.26
CA LEU A 106 0.50 11.61 -7.22
C LEU A 106 1.07 11.48 -5.80
N SER A 107 0.64 10.45 -5.08
CA SER A 107 1.14 10.15 -3.74
C SER A 107 2.11 8.97 -3.74
N SER A 108 2.95 8.93 -2.71
CA SER A 108 3.86 7.83 -2.46
C SER A 108 3.97 7.53 -0.98
N ALA A 109 4.40 6.30 -0.68
CA ALA A 109 4.72 5.87 0.67
C ALA A 109 3.53 5.88 1.65
N VAL A 110 2.29 5.64 1.20
CA VAL A 110 1.19 5.33 2.14
C VAL A 110 1.55 4.10 2.95
N HIS A 111 2.11 3.08 2.29
CA HIS A 111 2.96 2.11 2.95
C HIS A 111 4.40 2.60 2.94
N GLY A 112 4.97 2.84 4.12
CA GLY A 112 6.23 3.57 4.23
C GLY A 112 7.40 2.93 3.47
N VAL A 113 7.59 1.62 3.62
CA VAL A 113 8.67 0.85 2.95
C VAL A 113 8.63 0.92 1.42
N GLU A 114 7.48 1.26 0.83
CA GLU A 114 7.31 1.39 -0.62
C GLU A 114 7.71 2.79 -1.13
N GLY A 115 8.09 3.69 -0.21
CA GLY A 115 8.47 5.06 -0.50
C GLY A 115 9.71 5.22 -1.37
N TYR A 116 10.64 4.26 -1.37
CA TYR A 116 11.85 4.33 -2.20
C TYR A 116 11.50 4.37 -3.70
N VAL A 117 10.68 3.41 -4.15
CA VAL A 117 10.21 3.35 -5.54
C VAL A 117 9.30 4.53 -5.84
N GLY A 118 8.36 4.85 -4.95
CA GLY A 118 7.46 5.98 -5.13
C GLY A 118 8.19 7.33 -5.23
N SER A 119 9.23 7.53 -4.43
CA SER A 119 10.11 8.70 -4.47
C SER A 119 10.87 8.78 -5.79
N ALA A 120 11.45 7.66 -6.26
CA ALA A 120 12.17 7.64 -7.53
C ALA A 120 11.25 8.00 -8.71
N VAL A 121 10.03 7.46 -8.74
CA VAL A 121 9.03 7.79 -9.77
C VAL A 121 8.62 9.26 -9.69
N GLN A 122 8.41 9.82 -8.50
CA GLN A 122 8.10 11.23 -8.33
C GLN A 122 9.26 12.13 -8.79
N GLN A 123 10.51 11.76 -8.49
CA GLN A 123 11.69 12.51 -8.97
C GLN A 123 11.80 12.48 -10.50
N MET A 124 11.63 11.30 -11.12
CA MET A 124 11.58 11.17 -12.59
C MET A 124 10.46 12.02 -13.18
N PHE A 125 9.27 11.98 -12.58
CA PHE A 125 8.14 12.79 -13.03
C PHE A 125 8.47 14.31 -12.98
N MET A 126 9.07 14.77 -11.88
CA MET A 126 9.46 16.17 -11.70
C MET A 126 10.55 16.64 -12.66
N GLU A 127 11.47 15.75 -13.05
CA GLU A 127 12.55 16.08 -13.97
C GLU A 127 12.11 15.98 -15.44
N GLU A 128 11.44 14.90 -15.81
CA GLU A 128 11.21 14.52 -17.23
C GLU A 128 9.79 14.80 -17.74
N LEU A 129 8.79 14.78 -16.87
CA LEU A 129 7.38 14.75 -17.28
C LEU A 129 6.62 16.03 -16.96
N ILE A 130 6.96 16.76 -15.89
CA ILE A 130 6.21 17.96 -15.49
C ILE A 130 6.14 19.01 -16.61
N GLY A 131 7.22 19.18 -17.39
CA GLY A 131 7.26 20.10 -18.52
C GLY A 131 6.39 19.68 -19.71
N LYS A 132 5.97 18.42 -19.76
CA LYS A 132 5.08 17.86 -20.80
C LYS A 132 3.61 17.91 -20.39
N VAL A 133 3.31 18.23 -19.13
CA VAL A 133 1.94 18.37 -18.65
C VAL A 133 1.30 19.61 -19.25
N ASN A 134 0.06 19.50 -19.73
CA ASN A 134 -0.71 20.65 -20.19
C ASN A 134 -1.21 21.49 -19.01
N LEU A 135 -0.31 22.29 -18.44
CA LEU A 135 -0.58 23.16 -17.29
C LEU A 135 -1.56 24.29 -17.61
N THR A 136 -2.00 24.48 -18.85
CA THR A 136 -3.04 25.45 -19.20
C THR A 136 -4.31 25.21 -18.39
N ASN A 137 -4.70 23.94 -18.24
CA ASN A 137 -5.94 23.56 -17.57
C ASN A 137 -5.81 22.43 -16.53
N MET A 138 -4.57 21.97 -16.31
CA MET A 138 -4.26 20.86 -15.41
C MET A 138 -3.31 21.33 -14.31
N GLY A 139 -3.67 21.08 -13.06
CA GLY A 139 -2.74 21.17 -11.93
C GLY A 139 -2.13 19.83 -11.61
N VAL A 140 -1.00 19.86 -10.89
CA VAL A 140 -0.33 18.67 -10.37
C VAL A 140 -0.03 18.88 -8.90
N LEU A 141 -0.43 17.93 -8.05
CA LEU A 141 -0.06 17.85 -6.64
C LEU A 141 0.73 16.56 -6.41
N LEU A 142 1.99 16.71 -5.99
CA LEU A 142 2.83 15.59 -5.55
C LEU A 142 2.82 15.54 -4.03
N LEU A 143 2.52 14.38 -3.45
CA LEU A 143 2.61 14.09 -2.02
C LEU A 143 3.70 13.05 -1.79
N HIS A 144 4.83 13.47 -1.23
CA HIS A 144 6.01 12.64 -1.02
C HIS A 144 6.09 12.17 0.44
N GLY A 145 6.18 10.86 0.62
CA GLY A 145 6.45 10.27 1.93
C GLY A 145 5.26 10.30 2.88
N VAL A 146 4.04 9.91 2.46
CA VAL A 146 2.81 10.02 3.26
C VAL A 146 2.92 9.35 4.64
N ASN A 147 3.61 8.21 4.75
CA ASN A 147 4.02 7.58 5.99
C ASN A 147 5.54 7.76 6.22
N PRO A 148 6.00 8.92 6.73
CA PRO A 148 7.43 9.18 6.87
C PRO A 148 8.09 8.28 7.91
N TYR A 149 7.38 7.89 8.98
CA TYR A 149 7.91 6.92 9.95
C TYR A 149 8.18 5.57 9.27
N GLY A 150 7.17 5.02 8.60
CA GLY A 150 7.34 3.74 7.94
C GLY A 150 8.40 3.78 6.85
N PHE A 151 8.52 4.91 6.15
CA PHE A 151 9.55 5.09 5.14
C PHE A 151 10.95 5.10 5.76
N LYS A 152 11.17 5.88 6.82
CA LYS A 152 12.46 5.96 7.51
C LYS A 152 12.90 4.64 8.15
N TYR A 153 11.94 3.90 8.71
CA TYR A 153 12.23 2.68 9.47
C TYR A 153 11.92 1.38 8.71
N ASN A 154 11.76 1.44 7.38
CA ASN A 154 11.49 0.27 6.52
C ASN A 154 10.26 -0.54 6.96
N ARG A 155 9.17 0.15 7.30
CA ARG A 155 7.91 -0.43 7.74
C ARG A 155 6.80 -0.09 6.75
N ARG A 156 5.88 -1.04 6.55
CA ARG A 156 4.60 -0.77 5.91
C ARG A 156 3.77 0.27 6.68
N VAL A 157 3.75 0.13 8.00
CA VAL A 157 2.86 0.82 8.95
C VAL A 157 3.51 2.05 9.60
N THR A 158 2.73 2.88 10.28
CA THR A 158 3.21 4.01 11.10
C THR A 158 3.87 3.51 12.41
N GLU A 159 4.32 4.45 13.25
CA GLU A 159 4.90 4.14 14.57
C GLU A 159 3.95 3.43 15.54
N ASN A 160 2.65 3.57 15.30
CA ASN A 160 1.56 3.01 16.08
C ASN A 160 1.09 1.64 15.56
N ASN A 161 1.83 1.05 14.61
CA ASN A 161 1.44 -0.15 13.88
C ASN A 161 0.18 0.03 13.00
N VAL A 162 -0.16 1.27 12.64
CA VAL A 162 -1.32 1.56 11.81
C VAL A 162 -0.97 1.47 10.32
N ASP A 163 -1.73 0.68 9.57
CA ASP A 163 -1.73 0.70 8.11
C ASP A 163 -2.54 1.91 7.64
N LEU A 164 -1.87 2.92 7.06
CA LEU A 164 -2.55 4.13 6.59
C LEU A 164 -3.60 3.83 5.53
N ASN A 165 -3.42 2.78 4.73
CA ASN A 165 -4.39 2.35 3.74
C ASN A 165 -5.56 1.56 4.36
N ARG A 166 -5.66 1.52 5.70
CA ARG A 166 -6.83 1.07 6.47
C ARG A 166 -7.33 2.12 7.46
N ASN A 167 -6.72 3.31 7.50
CA ASN A 167 -6.99 4.33 8.51
C ASN A 167 -7.82 5.50 7.97
N CYS A 168 -7.84 5.72 6.66
CA CYS A 168 -8.32 6.97 6.08
C CYS A 168 -9.85 7.03 6.03
N SER A 169 -10.47 7.77 6.95
CA SER A 169 -11.92 7.98 6.98
C SER A 169 -12.30 9.37 7.49
N THR A 170 -13.40 9.91 6.94
CA THR A 170 -14.08 11.10 7.44
C THR A 170 -15.09 10.77 8.54
N ASP A 171 -15.44 9.50 8.70
CA ASP A 171 -16.32 8.97 9.74
C ASP A 171 -15.53 8.14 10.76
N ASN A 172 -15.62 8.55 12.03
CA ASN A 172 -15.02 7.83 13.16
C ASN A 172 -15.69 6.47 13.45
N GLY A 173 -16.86 6.20 12.87
CA GLY A 173 -17.50 4.89 12.87
C GLY A 173 -16.57 3.78 12.38
N LEU A 174 -15.67 4.08 11.44
CA LEU A 174 -14.67 3.14 10.92
C LEU A 174 -13.90 2.43 12.04
N TYR A 175 -13.38 3.19 13.01
CA TYR A 175 -12.50 2.65 14.05
C TYR A 175 -13.22 1.78 15.08
N ARG A 176 -14.55 1.71 15.02
CA ARG A 176 -15.39 0.81 15.83
C ARG A 176 -15.78 -0.46 15.08
N ASN A 177 -15.38 -0.61 13.82
CA ASN A 177 -15.73 -1.77 13.02
C ASN A 177 -15.08 -3.05 13.57
N VAL A 178 -15.91 -4.09 13.69
CA VAL A 178 -15.49 -5.40 14.18
C VAL A 178 -15.32 -6.34 12.99
N ASN A 179 -14.11 -6.87 12.85
CA ASN A 179 -13.78 -7.89 11.86
C ASN A 179 -13.74 -9.26 12.56
N THR A 180 -14.91 -9.90 12.65
CA THR A 180 -15.05 -11.22 13.29
C THR A 180 -14.21 -12.30 12.60
N GLY A 181 -14.07 -12.24 11.27
CA GLY A 181 -13.24 -13.15 10.51
C GLY A 181 -11.75 -13.03 10.88
N TYR A 182 -11.25 -11.81 11.09
CA TYR A 182 -9.88 -11.60 11.55
C TYR A 182 -9.68 -12.08 12.99
N SER A 183 -10.67 -11.89 13.86
CA SER A 183 -10.59 -12.35 15.26
C SER A 183 -10.33 -13.86 15.35
N ASP A 184 -10.99 -14.65 14.50
CA ASP A 184 -10.78 -16.10 14.40
C ASP A 184 -9.38 -16.48 13.86
N LEU A 185 -8.74 -15.59 13.10
CA LEU A 185 -7.40 -15.80 12.53
C LEU A 185 -6.28 -15.17 13.36
N TYR A 186 -6.60 -14.32 14.34
CA TYR A 186 -5.64 -13.47 15.04
C TYR A 186 -4.48 -14.27 15.63
N GLY A 187 -4.77 -15.34 16.38
CA GLY A 187 -3.74 -16.16 17.03
C GLY A 187 -2.85 -16.94 16.04
N MET A 188 -3.35 -17.22 14.84
CA MET A 188 -2.59 -17.89 13.79
C MET A 188 -1.66 -16.92 13.03
N LEU A 189 -2.12 -15.68 12.81
CA LEU A 189 -1.41 -14.69 12.00
C LEU A 189 -0.42 -13.85 12.81
N ASN A 190 -0.63 -13.74 14.12
CA ASN A 190 0.14 -12.85 14.99
C ASN A 190 0.82 -13.67 16.10
N PRO A 191 1.99 -14.28 15.82
CA PRO A 191 2.72 -15.03 16.84
C PRO A 191 3.20 -14.10 17.96
N LYS A 192 3.07 -14.53 19.22
CA LYS A 192 3.47 -13.76 20.41
C LYS A 192 4.99 -13.75 20.65
N GLY A 193 5.71 -14.68 20.03
CA GLY A 193 7.15 -14.85 20.20
C GLY A 193 7.94 -14.46 18.95
N LYS A 194 9.27 -14.47 19.07
CA LYS A 194 10.16 -14.28 17.91
C LYS A 194 9.87 -15.36 16.86
N VAL A 195 9.99 -14.98 15.60
CA VAL A 195 9.96 -15.93 14.48
C VAL A 195 11.06 -16.98 14.73
N SER A 196 10.67 -18.25 14.76
CA SER A 196 11.57 -19.37 14.98
C SER A 196 11.33 -20.46 13.94
N LEU A 197 12.39 -20.82 13.23
CA LEU A 197 12.37 -21.84 12.19
C LEU A 197 12.18 -23.26 12.75
N THR A 198 12.38 -23.44 14.05
CA THR A 198 12.30 -24.74 14.74
C THR A 198 11.06 -24.84 15.64
N SER A 199 10.21 -23.81 15.65
CA SER A 199 8.98 -23.83 16.45
C SER A 199 8.01 -24.89 15.93
N VAL A 200 7.58 -25.79 16.82
CA VAL A 200 6.53 -26.78 16.53
C VAL A 200 5.25 -26.10 16.06
N GLY A 201 4.89 -24.95 16.63
CA GLY A 201 3.72 -24.18 16.20
C GLY A 201 3.83 -23.71 14.74
N ASN A 202 5.03 -23.35 14.28
CA ASN A 202 5.26 -22.92 12.90
C ASN A 202 5.24 -24.11 11.94
N MET A 203 5.72 -25.29 12.36
CA MET A 203 5.63 -26.53 11.56
C MET A 203 4.17 -26.94 11.27
N PHE A 204 3.24 -26.67 12.19
CA PHE A 204 1.81 -26.94 11.98
C PHE A 204 1.04 -25.78 11.35
N PHE A 205 1.68 -24.64 11.04
CA PHE A 205 1.02 -23.47 10.45
C PHE A 205 0.28 -23.83 9.16
N HIS A 206 0.91 -24.57 8.24
CA HIS A 206 0.30 -24.95 6.97
C HIS A 206 -0.90 -25.88 7.14
N ILE A 207 -0.86 -26.80 8.11
CA ILE A 207 -2.00 -27.68 8.40
C ILE A 207 -3.16 -26.85 8.95
N ASN A 208 -2.89 -25.91 9.87
CA ASN A 208 -3.90 -24.98 10.37
C ASN A 208 -4.46 -24.09 9.26
N ALA A 209 -3.60 -23.61 8.35
CA ALA A 209 -4.02 -22.84 7.18
C ALA A 209 -4.92 -23.67 6.27
N ILE A 210 -4.53 -24.89 5.88
CA ILE A 210 -5.35 -25.79 5.06
C ILE A 210 -6.69 -26.06 5.72
N ARG A 211 -6.71 -26.34 7.03
CA ARG A 211 -7.95 -26.53 7.79
C ARG A 211 -8.86 -25.31 7.70
N LYS A 212 -8.33 -24.10 7.89
CA LYS A 212 -9.09 -22.85 7.74
C LYS A 212 -9.58 -22.65 6.31
N ILE A 213 -8.78 -23.00 5.31
CA ILE A 213 -9.14 -22.90 3.88
C ILE A 213 -10.30 -23.83 3.56
N ILE A 214 -10.28 -25.07 4.06
CA ILE A 214 -11.37 -26.02 3.88
C ILE A 214 -12.65 -25.50 4.58
N GLN A 215 -12.51 -24.90 5.77
CA GLN A 215 -13.65 -24.40 6.55
C GLN A 215 -14.30 -23.14 5.96
N HIS A 216 -13.50 -22.21 5.41
CA HIS A 216 -13.97 -20.87 5.07
C HIS A 216 -13.73 -20.46 3.61
N SER A 217 -13.00 -21.24 2.81
CA SER A 217 -12.43 -20.89 1.50
C SER A 217 -11.29 -19.87 1.56
N MET A 218 -10.39 -19.93 0.58
CA MET A 218 -9.31 -18.94 0.42
C MET A 218 -9.83 -17.50 0.28
N LYS A 219 -10.96 -17.32 -0.42
CA LYS A 219 -11.52 -15.98 -0.69
C LYS A 219 -11.95 -15.29 0.62
N THR A 220 -12.69 -16.00 1.47
CA THR A 220 -13.15 -15.46 2.76
C THR A 220 -11.98 -15.16 3.69
N LEU A 221 -10.98 -16.05 3.75
CA LEU A 221 -9.77 -15.80 4.54
C LEU A 221 -9.01 -14.57 4.04
N ARG A 222 -8.83 -14.44 2.73
CA ARG A 222 -8.19 -13.29 2.11
C ARG A 222 -8.94 -11.99 2.44
N GLN A 223 -10.27 -11.99 2.33
CA GLN A 223 -11.09 -10.85 2.73
C GLN A 223 -10.91 -10.51 4.21
N ALA A 224 -11.01 -11.50 5.10
CA ALA A 224 -10.88 -11.30 6.55
C ALA A 224 -9.53 -10.71 6.95
N ILE A 225 -8.44 -11.13 6.30
CA ILE A 225 -7.08 -10.63 6.57
C ILE A 225 -6.87 -9.24 5.97
N LEU A 226 -7.17 -9.09 4.68
CA LEU A 226 -6.73 -7.93 3.92
C LEU A 226 -7.66 -6.72 4.06
N GLN A 227 -8.92 -6.88 4.48
CA GLN A 227 -9.88 -5.76 4.51
C GLN A 227 -9.55 -4.65 5.53
N GLY A 228 -8.70 -4.96 6.51
CA GLY A 228 -8.44 -4.12 7.68
C GLY A 228 -9.14 -4.63 8.94
N GLN A 229 -8.61 -4.24 10.09
CA GLN A 229 -9.20 -4.54 11.40
C GLN A 229 -8.83 -3.45 12.41
N TYR A 230 -9.68 -3.26 13.42
CA TYR A 230 -9.56 -2.15 14.38
C TYR A 230 -9.57 -2.61 15.84
N GLN A 231 -9.49 -3.93 16.06
CA GLN A 231 -9.62 -4.55 17.38
C GLN A 231 -8.26 -4.89 18.01
N TYR A 232 -7.26 -5.21 17.18
CA TYR A 232 -5.98 -5.75 17.62
C TYR A 232 -4.85 -4.84 17.16
N GLN A 233 -4.40 -3.94 18.02
CA GLN A 233 -3.38 -2.94 17.68
C GLN A 233 -2.07 -3.55 17.16
N GLU A 234 -1.64 -4.69 17.71
CA GLU A 234 -0.43 -5.39 17.29
C GLU A 234 -0.62 -6.27 16.05
N GLY A 235 -1.87 -6.40 15.58
CA GLY A 235 -2.23 -7.27 14.48
C GLY A 235 -1.87 -6.71 13.11
N LEU A 236 -1.69 -7.60 12.13
CA LEU A 236 -1.66 -7.26 10.71
C LEU A 236 -2.87 -6.39 10.30
N TYR A 237 -2.64 -5.44 9.39
CA TYR A 237 -3.65 -4.55 8.81
C TYR A 237 -4.49 -3.78 9.85
N PHE A 238 -3.89 -3.47 11.01
CA PHE A 238 -4.52 -2.62 12.00
C PHE A 238 -4.75 -1.21 11.44
N GLY A 239 -6.00 -0.75 11.43
CA GLY A 239 -6.38 0.54 10.87
C GLY A 239 -6.37 1.70 11.87
N GLY A 240 -5.93 1.49 13.12
CA GLY A 240 -5.86 2.53 14.14
C GLY A 240 -7.16 2.75 14.92
N ASN A 241 -7.09 3.57 15.96
CA ASN A 241 -8.26 3.93 16.78
C ASN A 241 -8.82 5.33 16.45
N THR A 242 -8.04 6.12 15.72
CA THR A 242 -8.38 7.47 15.24
C THR A 242 -7.60 7.76 13.97
N LEU A 243 -7.92 8.85 13.28
CA LEU A 243 -7.17 9.30 12.10
C LEU A 243 -5.71 9.62 12.48
N GLU A 244 -4.75 9.02 11.77
CA GLU A 244 -3.33 9.16 12.05
C GLU A 244 -2.82 10.59 11.77
N PRO A 245 -1.78 11.04 12.50
CA PRO A 245 -1.20 12.38 12.31
C PRO A 245 -0.80 12.68 10.86
N SER A 246 -0.26 11.69 10.13
CA SER A 246 0.07 11.81 8.71
C SER A 246 -1.12 12.27 7.87
N ILE A 247 -2.29 11.63 8.05
CA ILE A 247 -3.48 11.94 7.26
C ILE A 247 -4.07 13.28 7.68
N LYS A 248 -4.09 13.57 8.99
CA LYS A 248 -4.48 14.89 9.52
C LYS A 248 -3.64 16.02 8.92
N ALA A 249 -2.33 15.83 8.78
CA ALA A 249 -1.41 16.85 8.27
C ALA A 249 -1.65 17.18 6.78
N ILE A 250 -1.95 16.18 5.93
CA ILE A 250 -2.17 16.38 4.49
C ILE A 250 -3.57 16.84 4.13
N THR A 251 -4.57 16.55 4.98
CA THR A 251 -5.99 16.81 4.68
C THR A 251 -6.28 18.29 4.35
N PRO A 252 -5.74 19.29 5.07
CA PRO A 252 -5.92 20.70 4.71
C PRO A 252 -5.38 21.03 3.32
N VAL A 253 -4.22 20.47 2.94
CA VAL A 253 -3.62 20.70 1.62
C VAL A 253 -4.48 20.07 0.53
N LEU A 254 -4.94 18.83 0.72
CA LEU A 254 -5.85 18.14 -0.19
C LEU A 254 -7.12 18.98 -0.43
N LYS A 255 -7.82 19.38 0.63
CA LYS A 255 -9.04 20.20 0.54
C LYS A 255 -8.80 21.54 -0.14
N GLN A 256 -7.72 22.23 0.24
CA GLN A 256 -7.41 23.55 -0.31
C GLN A 256 -7.09 23.49 -1.81
N VAL A 257 -6.39 22.45 -2.26
CA VAL A 257 -5.99 22.28 -3.65
C VAL A 257 -7.15 21.74 -4.48
N ALA A 258 -7.75 20.62 -4.06
CA ALA A 258 -8.76 19.88 -4.82
C ALA A 258 -10.04 20.69 -5.06
N LYS A 259 -10.49 21.51 -4.10
CA LYS A 259 -11.72 22.31 -4.21
C LYS A 259 -11.77 23.24 -5.42
N ASN A 260 -10.62 23.60 -5.98
CA ASN A 260 -10.55 24.52 -7.12
C ASN A 260 -10.74 23.79 -8.46
N TYR A 261 -10.70 22.46 -8.47
CA TYR A 261 -10.70 21.64 -9.70
C TYR A 261 -11.99 20.84 -9.83
N GLN A 262 -12.46 20.69 -11.07
CA GLN A 262 -13.69 19.96 -11.37
C GLN A 262 -13.48 18.44 -11.41
N ILE A 263 -12.28 18.02 -11.85
CA ILE A 263 -11.94 16.61 -12.02
C ILE A 263 -10.59 16.36 -11.34
N VAL A 264 -10.57 15.38 -10.44
CA VAL A 264 -9.37 14.94 -9.73
C VAL A 264 -9.06 13.50 -10.14
N PHE A 265 -7.84 13.26 -10.60
CA PHE A 265 -7.30 11.93 -10.83
C PHE A 265 -6.16 11.69 -9.84
N ASN A 266 -6.42 10.87 -8.82
CA ASN A 266 -5.42 10.53 -7.82
C ASN A 266 -4.80 9.16 -8.11
N ILE A 267 -3.48 9.06 -7.97
CA ILE A 267 -2.69 7.85 -8.16
C ILE A 267 -1.82 7.71 -6.92
N ASP A 268 -1.93 6.58 -6.23
CA ASP A 268 -1.02 6.21 -5.16
C ASP A 268 -0.05 5.14 -5.63
N LEU A 269 1.25 5.40 -5.45
CA LEU A 269 2.31 4.53 -5.91
C LEU A 269 2.59 3.45 -4.87
N HIS A 270 2.39 2.20 -5.28
CA HIS A 270 2.59 1.02 -4.44
C HIS A 270 3.53 0.00 -5.07
N THR A 271 4.13 -0.83 -4.22
CA THR A 271 4.88 -2.02 -4.62
C THR A 271 4.41 -3.23 -3.81
N GLY A 272 4.74 -4.44 -4.25
CA GLY A 272 4.43 -5.67 -3.49
C GLY A 272 3.07 -6.32 -3.78
N TYR A 273 2.31 -5.81 -4.76
CA TYR A 273 1.16 -6.52 -5.34
C TYR A 273 1.49 -6.98 -6.77
N GLY A 274 0.92 -8.12 -7.17
CA GLY A 274 1.04 -8.65 -8.53
C GLY A 274 2.32 -9.44 -8.80
N ALA A 275 2.56 -9.72 -10.08
CA ALA A 275 3.75 -10.45 -10.50
C ALA A 275 5.01 -9.57 -10.34
N ARG A 276 6.12 -10.18 -9.92
CA ARG A 276 7.39 -9.46 -9.73
C ARG A 276 7.85 -8.86 -11.07
N GLY A 277 8.20 -7.57 -11.08
CA GLY A 277 8.66 -6.88 -12.28
C GLY A 277 7.55 -6.54 -13.29
N THR A 278 6.29 -6.55 -12.87
CA THR A 278 5.14 -6.14 -13.70
C THR A 278 4.48 -4.90 -13.12
N LEU A 279 4.12 -3.94 -13.98
CA LEU A 279 3.31 -2.79 -13.58
C LEU A 279 1.83 -3.16 -13.62
N HIS A 280 1.14 -2.89 -12.53
CA HIS A 280 -0.29 -3.15 -12.36
C HIS A 280 -1.01 -1.84 -12.08
N LEU A 281 -2.13 -1.60 -12.76
CA LEU A 281 -3.09 -0.57 -12.36
C LEU A 281 -4.19 -1.21 -11.52
N PHE A 282 -4.40 -0.67 -10.31
CA PHE A 282 -5.42 -1.14 -9.39
C PHE A 282 -6.45 -0.04 -9.10
N PRO A 283 -7.51 0.11 -9.92
CA PRO A 283 -8.53 1.12 -9.69
C PRO A 283 -9.52 0.67 -8.60
N ASN A 284 -9.99 1.63 -7.80
CA ASN A 284 -11.19 1.43 -6.98
C ASN A 284 -12.37 0.99 -7.87
N PRO A 285 -13.35 0.22 -7.35
CA PRO A 285 -14.44 -0.31 -8.17
C PRO A 285 -15.13 0.75 -9.03
N VAL A 286 -14.94 0.66 -10.35
CA VAL A 286 -15.47 1.62 -11.33
C VAL A 286 -16.82 1.15 -11.83
N LYS A 287 -17.89 1.79 -11.36
CA LYS A 287 -19.28 1.50 -11.79
C LYS A 287 -19.64 2.15 -13.13
N ASP A 288 -19.06 3.31 -13.41
CA ASP A 288 -19.32 4.05 -14.65
C ASP A 288 -18.62 3.38 -15.84
N LYS A 289 -19.41 2.98 -16.84
CA LYS A 289 -18.91 2.28 -18.05
C LYS A 289 -17.96 3.15 -18.88
N LYS A 290 -18.21 4.46 -18.96
CA LYS A 290 -17.37 5.40 -19.71
C LYS A 290 -16.03 5.57 -19.02
N ILE A 291 -16.00 5.77 -17.70
CA ILE A 291 -14.75 5.85 -16.94
C ILE A 291 -13.95 4.53 -17.07
N LYS A 292 -14.65 3.38 -16.99
CA LYS A 292 -14.01 2.07 -17.19
C LYS A 292 -13.37 1.94 -18.57
N GLN A 293 -14.03 2.43 -19.62
CA GLN A 293 -13.49 2.43 -20.98
C GLN A 293 -12.33 3.42 -21.15
N ASP A 294 -12.44 4.62 -20.58
CA ASP A 294 -11.39 5.64 -20.64
C ASP A 294 -10.11 5.13 -19.96
N LEU A 295 -10.22 4.47 -18.80
CA LEU A 295 -9.08 3.84 -18.12
C LEU A 295 -8.43 2.74 -18.97
N LYS A 296 -9.22 1.89 -19.65
CA LYS A 296 -8.67 0.89 -20.59
C LYS A 296 -7.89 1.53 -21.73
N ASN A 297 -8.38 2.66 -22.25
CA ASN A 297 -7.72 3.37 -23.34
C ASN A 297 -6.42 4.03 -22.86
N ILE A 298 -6.44 4.72 -21.71
CA ILE A 298 -5.28 5.41 -21.13
C ILE A 298 -4.17 4.42 -20.78
N PHE A 299 -4.52 3.27 -20.20
CA PHE A 299 -3.57 2.25 -19.76
C PHE A 299 -3.50 1.06 -20.73
N SER A 300 -3.80 1.28 -22.01
CA SER A 300 -3.70 0.25 -23.03
C SER A 300 -2.31 -0.39 -23.03
N GLY A 301 -2.27 -1.73 -23.12
CA GLY A 301 -1.03 -2.52 -23.04
C GLY A 301 -0.50 -2.78 -21.62
N ASN A 302 -1.10 -2.18 -20.58
CA ASN A 302 -0.76 -2.47 -19.18
C ASN A 302 -1.79 -3.38 -18.54
N HIS A 303 -1.38 -4.15 -17.53
CA HIS A 303 -2.31 -4.99 -16.77
C HIS A 303 -3.17 -4.15 -15.83
N ILE A 304 -4.49 -4.34 -15.88
CA ILE A 304 -5.45 -3.67 -15.00
C ILE A 304 -6.16 -4.72 -14.15
N ASP A 305 -5.95 -4.65 -12.84
CA ASP A 305 -6.60 -5.48 -11.84
C ASP A 305 -7.95 -4.87 -11.46
N TRP A 306 -9.02 -5.27 -12.16
CA TRP A 306 -10.34 -4.71 -11.85
C TRP A 306 -10.86 -5.14 -10.48
N GLY A 307 -11.47 -4.20 -9.77
CA GLY A 307 -12.11 -4.42 -8.47
C GLY A 307 -13.33 -5.34 -8.44
N ASP A 308 -13.58 -6.09 -9.52
CA ASP A 308 -14.61 -7.11 -9.67
C ASP A 308 -14.01 -8.51 -9.95
N GLY A 309 -12.68 -8.64 -9.96
CA GLY A 309 -11.95 -9.89 -10.21
C GLY A 309 -12.07 -10.92 -9.08
N LYS A 310 -11.78 -12.19 -9.39
CA LYS A 310 -11.85 -13.32 -8.43
C LYS A 310 -10.93 -13.14 -7.21
N ASP A 311 -9.82 -12.42 -7.38
CA ASP A 311 -8.81 -12.14 -6.35
C ASP A 311 -9.03 -10.80 -5.61
N PHE A 312 -10.08 -10.06 -5.97
CA PHE A 312 -10.38 -8.79 -5.34
C PHE A 312 -10.95 -8.97 -3.93
N TYR A 313 -10.59 -8.03 -3.07
CA TYR A 313 -11.08 -7.90 -1.70
C TYR A 313 -11.42 -6.44 -1.46
N THR A 314 -12.49 -6.18 -0.72
CA THR A 314 -12.82 -4.82 -0.31
C THR A 314 -11.97 -4.43 0.88
N VAL A 315 -11.49 -3.20 0.89
CA VAL A 315 -10.76 -2.61 1.99
C VAL A 315 -11.62 -1.54 2.65
N THR A 316 -11.38 -1.31 3.93
CA THR A 316 -11.99 -0.21 4.68
C THR A 316 -10.91 0.80 5.03
N GLY A 317 -11.21 2.09 4.95
CA GLY A 317 -10.25 3.16 5.26
C GLY A 317 -9.13 3.34 4.24
N ASP A 318 -9.39 3.13 2.95
CA ASP A 318 -8.38 3.29 1.90
C ASP A 318 -8.07 4.76 1.58
N PHE A 319 -6.81 5.02 1.27
CA PHE A 319 -6.31 6.38 1.08
C PHE A 319 -6.86 7.05 -0.19
N THR A 320 -6.97 6.31 -1.29
CA THR A 320 -7.40 6.85 -2.59
C THR A 320 -8.88 7.23 -2.60
N ALA A 321 -9.75 6.45 -1.94
CA ALA A 321 -11.15 6.82 -1.74
C ALA A 321 -11.30 7.98 -0.76
N TYR A 322 -10.46 8.05 0.30
CA TYR A 322 -10.48 9.18 1.22
C TYR A 322 -10.20 10.51 0.52
N ILE A 323 -9.25 10.55 -0.43
CA ILE A 323 -9.04 11.74 -1.27
C ILE A 323 -10.33 12.11 -2.02
N GLY A 324 -11.07 11.14 -2.56
CA GLY A 324 -12.33 11.39 -3.26
C GLY A 324 -13.50 11.87 -2.39
N GLN A 325 -13.38 11.78 -1.07
CA GLN A 325 -14.39 12.26 -0.10
C GLN A 325 -14.15 13.70 0.39
N ASN A 326 -12.99 14.30 0.08
CA ASN A 326 -12.54 15.60 0.60
C ASN A 326 -12.36 16.64 -0.51
#